data_AF-A0A7W0KE43-F1
#
_entry.id   AF-A0A7W0KE43-F1
#
_cell.length_a   1.000
_cell.length_b   1.000
_cell.length_c   1.000
_cell.angle_alpha   90.00
_cell.angle_beta   90.00
_cell.angle_gamma   90.00
#
_symmetry.space_group_name_H-M   'P 1'
#
loop_
_entity.id
_entity.type
_entity.pdbx_description
1 polymer ?
#
loop_
_entity_poly.entity_id
_entity_poly.type
_entity_poly.pdbx_seq_one_letter_code
_entity_poly.pdbx_strand_id
1 'polypeptide(L)'
;MFRRLAVALVALLMLVAFVPSSATAGGWAAVVLDTPLEAVVTGEETTIEFQVLAHAWPDAAIPRMEIDFLFLHEETGFFVAVSGEATADPEVYAMTFTLDQAGDWELRSMIR
;
A
#
# COMPACT_ATOMS: atom_id res chain seq x y z
N MET A 1 -2.94 -12.76 -57.38
CA MET A 1 -2.88 -13.30 -56.00
C MET A 1 -2.33 -12.29 -54.98
N PHE A 2 -1.28 -11.52 -55.29
CA PHE A 2 -0.69 -10.49 -54.41
C PHE A 2 -1.65 -9.44 -53.84
N ARG A 3 -2.63 -8.98 -54.62
CA ARG A 3 -3.60 -7.97 -54.17
C ARG A 3 -4.52 -8.44 -53.03
N ARG A 4 -4.83 -9.74 -52.96
CA ARG A 4 -5.63 -10.31 -51.86
C ARG A 4 -4.79 -10.49 -50.60
N LEU A 5 -3.52 -10.84 -50.76
CA LEU A 5 -2.56 -10.95 -49.67
C LEU A 5 -2.29 -9.59 -49.01
N ALA A 6 -2.11 -8.54 -49.82
CA ALA A 6 -1.90 -7.18 -49.35
C ALA A 6 -3.10 -6.63 -48.56
N VAL A 7 -4.33 -6.91 -49.02
CA VAL A 7 -5.55 -6.49 -48.31
C VAL A 7 -5.70 -7.24 -46.98
N ALA A 8 -5.41 -8.53 -46.94
CA ALA A 8 -5.44 -9.31 -45.70
C ALA A 8 -4.39 -8.81 -44.69
N LEU A 9 -3.20 -8.44 -45.16
CA LEU A 9 -2.13 -7.90 -44.32
C LEU A 9 -2.50 -6.53 -43.72
N VAL A 10 -3.09 -5.63 -44.52
CA VAL A 10 -3.55 -4.32 -44.05
C VAL A 10 -4.70 -4.47 -43.06
N ALA A 11 -5.64 -5.38 -43.32
CA ALA A 11 -6.74 -5.67 -42.39
C ALA A 11 -6.23 -6.22 -41.05
N LEU A 12 -5.21 -7.09 -41.07
CA LEU A 12 -4.58 -7.64 -39.87
C LEU A 12 -3.83 -6.56 -39.08
N LEU A 13 -3.09 -5.67 -39.76
CA LEU A 13 -2.37 -4.57 -39.13
C LEU A 13 -3.33 -3.55 -38.48
N MET A 14 -4.47 -3.26 -39.12
CA MET A 14 -5.52 -2.44 -38.53
C MET A 14 -6.09 -3.10 -37.27
N LEU A 15 -6.34 -4.41 -37.28
CA LEU A 15 -6.89 -5.12 -36.13
C LEU A 15 -5.97 -5.06 -34.90
N VAL A 16 -4.65 -5.10 -35.09
CA VAL A 16 -3.65 -4.98 -34.02
C VAL A 16 -3.55 -3.55 -33.49
N ALA A 17 -3.72 -2.54 -34.36
CA ALA A 17 -3.70 -1.13 -33.96
C ALA A 17 -4.92 -0.69 -33.13
N PHE A 18 -6.04 -1.43 -33.22
CA PHE A 18 -7.25 -1.18 -32.44
C PHE A 18 -7.30 -1.93 -31.11
N VAL A 19 -6.27 -2.71 -30.75
CA VAL A 19 -6.18 -3.29 -29.40
C VAL A 19 -5.79 -2.16 -28.45
N PRO A 20 -6.68 -1.69 -27.56
CA PRO A 20 -6.31 -0.68 -26.59
C PRO A 20 -5.16 -1.26 -25.75
N SER A 21 -3.99 -0.60 -25.80
CA SER A 21 -2.88 -0.89 -24.90
C SER A 21 -3.22 -0.35 -23.51
N SER A 22 -4.25 -0.90 -22.89
CA SER A 22 -4.59 -0.65 -21.49
C SER A 22 -3.66 -1.45 -20.58
N ALA A 23 -2.36 -1.36 -20.81
CA ALA A 23 -1.35 -1.72 -19.82
C ALA A 23 -1.31 -0.56 -18.82
N THR A 24 -2.32 -0.50 -17.94
CA THR A 24 -2.23 0.33 -16.75
C THR A 24 -1.15 -0.31 -15.88
N ALA A 25 0.05 0.26 -15.83
CA ALA A 25 0.97 -0.04 -14.75
C ALA A 25 0.23 0.35 -13.46
N GLY A 26 -0.16 -0.63 -12.66
CA GLY A 26 -0.77 -0.37 -11.36
C GLY A 26 0.20 0.47 -10.53
N GLY A 27 -0.30 1.54 -9.91
CA GLY A 27 0.47 2.23 -8.88
C GLY A 27 0.77 1.28 -7.72
N TRP A 28 1.85 1.55 -7.00
CA TRP A 28 2.15 0.84 -5.75
C TRP A 28 2.29 1.84 -4.61
N ALA A 29 2.03 1.38 -3.40
CA ALA A 29 2.30 2.11 -2.18
C ALA A 29 2.87 1.14 -1.13
N ALA A 30 3.76 1.63 -0.27
CA ALA A 30 4.39 0.87 0.80
C ALA A 30 4.52 1.74 2.06
N VAL A 31 4.23 1.14 3.21
CA VAL A 31 4.50 1.72 4.52
C VAL A 31 5.95 1.41 4.89
N VAL A 32 6.68 2.43 5.33
CA VAL A 32 8.06 2.31 5.80
C VAL A 32 8.17 2.85 7.21
N LEU A 33 8.66 2.01 8.11
CA LEU A 33 9.04 2.40 9.47
C LEU A 33 10.50 2.85 9.45
N ASP A 34 10.78 4.05 9.96
CA ASP A 34 12.16 4.57 10.04
C ASP A 34 13.02 3.71 10.97
N THR A 35 12.41 3.16 12.03
CA THR A 35 13.03 2.20 12.94
C THR A 35 12.12 0.98 13.10
N PRO A 36 12.65 -0.25 13.01
CA PRO A 36 11.88 -1.45 13.31
C PRO A 36 11.27 -1.39 14.72
N LEU A 37 10.00 -1.76 14.85
CA LEU A 37 9.37 -1.88 16.16
C LEU A 37 9.79 -3.20 16.80
N GLU A 38 10.84 -3.16 17.63
CA GLU A 38 11.41 -4.37 18.24
C GLU A 38 10.70 -4.77 19.55
N ALA A 39 10.33 -3.79 20.37
CA ALA A 39 9.68 -4.04 21.66
C ALA A 39 8.81 -2.84 22.08
N VAL A 40 7.73 -3.15 22.80
CA VAL A 40 6.87 -2.16 23.48
C VAL A 40 6.55 -2.65 24.88
N VAL A 41 6.20 -1.73 25.78
CA VAL A 41 5.82 -2.07 27.14
C VAL A 41 4.32 -2.35 27.20
N THR A 42 3.95 -3.50 27.76
CA THR A 42 2.55 -3.88 27.93
C THR A 42 1.77 -2.85 28.73
N GLY A 43 0.62 -2.43 28.19
CA GLY A 43 -0.27 -1.43 28.80
C GLY A 43 0.23 0.02 28.71
N GLU A 44 1.38 0.27 28.10
CA GLU A 44 1.88 1.61 27.84
C GLU A 44 1.44 2.10 26.46
N GLU A 45 0.99 3.35 26.39
CA GLU A 45 0.68 4.00 25.12
C GLU A 45 1.97 4.26 24.35
N THR A 46 2.05 3.74 23.14
CA THR A 46 3.20 3.88 22.26
C THR A 46 2.79 4.58 20.97
N THR A 47 3.56 5.60 20.58
CA THR A 47 3.41 6.27 19.28
C THR A 47 4.60 5.93 18.40
N ILE A 48 4.34 5.55 17.15
CA ILE A 48 5.40 5.38 16.14
C ILE A 48 5.10 6.22 14.90
N GLU A 49 6.15 6.76 14.32
CA GLU A 49 6.11 7.51 13.06
C GLU A 49 6.50 6.59 11.89
N PHE A 50 5.88 6.83 10.74
CA PHE A 50 6.11 6.07 9.53
C PHE A 50 5.87 6.92 8.29
N GLN A 51 6.43 6.49 7.17
CA GLN A 51 6.28 7.15 5.86
C GLN A 51 5.51 6.24 4.90
N VAL A 52 4.87 6.85 3.91
CA VAL A 52 4.20 6.14 2.82
C VAL A 52 4.87 6.47 1.50
N LEU A 53 5.55 5.49 0.92
CA LEU A 53 6.17 5.60 -0.40
C LEU A 53 5.17 5.14 -1.45
N ALA A 54 4.86 5.97 -2.45
CA ALA A 54 3.94 5.63 -3.52
C ALA A 54 4.48 6.00 -4.91
N HIS A 55 4.11 5.23 -5.93
CA HIS A 55 4.49 5.48 -7.33
C HIS A 55 3.30 5.30 -8.28
N ALA A 56 3.23 6.16 -9.31
CA ALA A 56 2.22 6.13 -10.37
C ALA A 56 0.76 6.09 -9.87
N TRP A 57 0.51 6.64 -8.68
CA TRP A 57 -0.84 6.86 -8.18
C TRP A 57 -1.41 8.11 -8.88
N PRO A 58 -2.62 8.05 -9.46
CA PRO A 58 -3.23 9.21 -10.08
C PRO A 58 -3.50 10.26 -9.00
N ASP A 59 -3.13 11.51 -9.29
CA ASP A 59 -3.13 12.69 -8.41
C ASP A 59 -1.90 12.81 -7.49
N ALA A 60 -0.98 13.65 -7.94
CA ALA A 60 0.37 13.91 -7.43
C ALA A 60 0.44 14.63 -6.07
N ALA A 61 -0.41 14.25 -5.15
CA ALA A 61 -0.23 14.58 -3.76
C ALA A 61 -0.55 13.29 -2.98
N ILE A 62 0.23 12.99 -1.95
CA ILE A 62 -0.02 11.89 -1.01
C ILE A 62 -0.94 12.35 0.14
N PRO A 63 -1.91 13.30 0.05
CA PRO A 63 -2.59 13.73 1.25
C PRO A 63 -3.66 12.70 1.55
N ARG A 64 -3.43 11.96 2.64
CA ARG A 64 -4.45 11.22 3.38
C ARG A 64 -4.87 9.89 2.74
N MET A 65 -3.89 9.05 2.42
CA MET A 65 -4.20 7.61 2.35
C MET A 65 -4.69 7.16 3.74
N GLU A 66 -5.73 6.33 3.77
CA GLU A 66 -6.13 5.68 5.02
C GLU A 66 -5.21 4.47 5.21
N ILE A 67 -4.32 4.56 6.21
CA ILE A 67 -3.44 3.46 6.57
C ILE A 67 -3.98 2.81 7.83
N ASP A 68 -4.36 1.54 7.74
CA ASP A 68 -4.77 0.73 8.87
C ASP A 68 -3.67 -0.27 9.22
N PHE A 69 -3.48 -0.48 10.51
CA PHE A 69 -2.58 -1.45 11.08
C PHE A 69 -3.35 -2.48 11.90
N LEU A 70 -2.86 -3.72 11.88
CA LEU A 70 -3.36 -4.82 12.66
C LEU A 70 -2.20 -5.43 13.44
N PHE A 71 -2.29 -5.37 14.76
CA PHE A 71 -1.44 -6.13 15.68
C PHE A 71 -2.15 -7.44 16.00
N LEU A 72 -1.54 -8.58 15.66
CA LEU A 72 -2.07 -9.91 15.93
C LEU A 72 -1.18 -10.61 16.96
N HIS A 73 -1.74 -10.94 18.13
CA HIS A 73 -1.02 -11.68 19.17
C HIS A 73 -0.84 -13.13 18.73
N GLU A 74 0.42 -13.59 18.63
CA GLU A 74 0.73 -14.87 17.99
C GLU A 74 0.13 -16.06 18.73
N GLU A 75 0.13 -16.04 20.07
CA GLU A 75 -0.36 -17.19 20.87
C GLU A 75 -1.89 -17.24 21.01
N THR A 76 -2.56 -16.10 21.11
CA THR A 76 -3.99 -16.02 21.48
C THR A 76 -4.89 -15.72 20.28
N GLY A 77 -4.32 -15.21 19.18
CA GLY A 77 -5.08 -14.70 18.04
C GLY A 77 -5.87 -13.43 18.33
N PHE A 78 -5.72 -12.84 19.52
CA PHE A 78 -6.29 -11.54 19.84
C PHE A 78 -5.68 -10.47 18.93
N PHE A 79 -6.46 -9.46 18.55
CA PHE A 79 -5.97 -8.41 17.66
C PHE A 79 -6.38 -7.02 18.11
N VAL A 80 -5.53 -6.04 17.75
CA VAL A 80 -5.78 -4.61 17.91
C VAL A 80 -5.66 -3.97 16.53
N ALA A 81 -6.68 -3.23 16.12
CA ALA A 81 -6.67 -2.46 14.88
C ALA A 81 -6.47 -0.98 15.20
N VAL A 82 -5.58 -0.33 14.46
CA VAL A 82 -5.16 1.05 14.71
C VAL A 82 -5.05 1.76 13.36
N SER A 83 -5.53 2.98 13.26
CA SER A 83 -5.36 3.79 12.04
C SER A 83 -4.19 4.76 12.22
N GLY A 84 -3.42 4.94 11.17
CA GLY A 84 -2.40 5.96 11.09
C GLY A 84 -2.99 7.31 10.70
N GLU A 85 -2.46 8.37 11.30
CA GLU A 85 -2.90 9.74 11.08
C GLU A 85 -1.77 10.57 10.45
N ALA A 86 -2.11 11.46 9.53
CA ALA A 86 -1.13 12.38 8.96
C ALA A 86 -0.64 13.37 10.03
N THR A 87 0.67 13.63 10.07
CA THR A 87 1.24 14.62 10.98
C THR A 87 1.24 16.03 10.36
N ALA A 88 1.91 16.99 11.01
CA ALA A 88 2.14 18.30 10.43
C ALA A 88 3.13 18.26 9.25
N ASP A 89 3.99 17.25 9.19
CA ASP A 89 4.83 16.96 8.02
C ASP A 89 4.02 16.10 7.03
N PRO A 90 3.81 16.57 5.78
CA PRO A 90 2.97 15.88 4.80
C PRO A 90 3.50 14.51 4.35
N GLU A 91 4.77 14.19 4.62
CA GLU A 91 5.38 12.90 4.27
C GLU A 91 5.39 11.91 5.45
N VAL A 92 5.03 12.38 6.65
CA VAL A 92 5.09 11.61 7.89
C VAL A 92 3.70 11.38 8.46
N TYR A 93 3.45 10.14 8.82
CA TYR A 93 2.26 9.67 9.53
C TYR A 93 2.67 9.15 10.90
N ALA A 94 1.72 9.16 11.84
CA ALA A 94 1.90 8.58 13.16
C ALA A 94 0.74 7.64 13.48
N MET A 95 1.02 6.56 14.22
CA MET A 95 -0.02 5.78 14.87
C MET A 95 0.27 5.65 16.35
N THR A 96 -0.79 5.73 17.16
CA THR A 96 -0.72 5.58 18.61
C THR A 96 -1.56 4.37 19.02
N PHE A 97 -0.97 3.49 19.82
CA PHE A 97 -1.58 2.22 20.21
C PHE A 97 -1.14 1.77 21.60
N THR A 98 -1.92 0.86 22.18
CA THR A 98 -1.61 0.20 23.45
C THR A 98 -1.82 -1.30 23.29
N LEU A 99 -0.85 -2.11 23.72
CA LEU A 99 -0.96 -3.57 23.73
C LEU A 99 -1.07 -4.05 25.17
N ASP A 100 -2.25 -4.50 25.58
CA ASP A 100 -2.54 -4.89 26.98
C ASP A 100 -2.09 -6.31 27.36
N GLN A 101 -1.52 -7.06 26.41
CA GLN A 101 -1.01 -8.42 26.62
C GLN A 101 0.48 -8.49 26.28
N ALA A 102 1.25 -9.08 27.19
CA ALA A 102 2.66 -9.41 26.94
C ALA A 102 2.75 -10.64 26.05
N GLY A 103 3.69 -10.64 25.12
CA GLY A 103 3.90 -11.74 24.18
C GLY A 103 4.44 -11.23 22.85
N ASP A 104 4.53 -12.15 21.88
CA ASP A 104 4.93 -11.84 20.52
C ASP A 104 3.73 -11.39 19.69
N TRP A 105 3.95 -10.35 18.88
CA TRP A 105 2.94 -9.72 18.06
C TRP A 105 3.41 -9.59 16.62
N GLU A 106 2.54 -9.96 15.68
CA GLU A 106 2.73 -9.70 14.26
C GLU A 106 2.07 -8.37 13.90
N LEU A 107 2.83 -7.45 13.31
CA LEU A 107 2.32 -6.19 12.77
C LEU A 107 2.06 -6.33 11.27
N ARG A 108 0.82 -6.02 10.85
CA ARG A 108 0.43 -5.94 9.44
C ARG A 108 -0.10 -4.56 9.12
N SER A 109 0.21 -4.05 7.93
CA SER A 109 -0.30 -2.79 7.41
C SER A 109 -1.20 -3.02 6.19
N MET A 110 -2.24 -2.20 6.04
CA MET A 110 -3.11 -2.14 4.89
C MET A 110 -3.27 -0.67 4.47
N ILE A 111 -2.97 -0.38 3.21
CA ILE A 111 -3.20 0.93 2.58
C ILE A 111 -4.52 0.84 1.81
N ARG A 112 -5.44 1.78 2.04
CA ARG A 112 -6.74 1.86 1.35
C ARG A 112 -6.85 3.07 0.43
#